data_AF-A0A2S2QN58-F1
#
_entry.id   AF-A0A2S2QN58-F1
#
_cell.length_a   1.000
_cell.length_b   1.000
_cell.length_c   1.000
_cell.angle_alpha   90.00
_cell.angle_beta   90.00
_cell.angle_gamma   90.00
#
_symmetry.space_group_name_H-M   'P 1'
#
loop_
_entity.id
_entity.type
_entity.pdbx_description
1 polymer ?
#
loop_
_entity_poly.entity_id
_entity_poly.type
_entity_poly.pdbx_seq_one_letter_code
_entity_poly.pdbx_strand_id
1 'polypeptide(L)'
;MSHVDALSRAPVEVAGDTEMEVINDKMEVFTLITEEEQVMAVQRTDTRLKTIVGILHREESGRSVSESALVKGYVMKSGLLFKEVEVNKVSRKLWVVPNSMRKGLVVRFHDLSGHFSVDRTVDKIMECYYFPRMRRYVRLHIQCCPECVLTKVPRGRQPGSLHPITLGRRQFEILNLDHLGSFIKSTRGNQYVLVMIDNLTKYVKLYAVRSCGTEGVITSLGKFILQFGIPRRIISDRGTAYTSKAFGEYCTRNGIKHTLNSVRHPQANGQVERVNGTLLPVIQNTMETDHIWDKHIDKVECNLNNAYNKTIGNTPFHVLYGYFPSFKDGVLRHVVQDDAWEDSTRLQERVRERIAKEHELWKLRYDTKHSKPIVYKEGDIVYIKRPPKATDESPKLQPKYRGPLFVTQVLPNDVYGVSALRAEEGRQYATTVHVSQMKSYHLPDSD
;
A
#
# COMPACT_ATOMS: atom_id res chain seq x y z
N MET A 1 -11.95 99.01 -16.20
CA MET A 1 -10.57 98.72 -16.65
C MET A 1 -9.72 98.77 -15.38
N SER A 2 -9.40 97.64 -14.76
CA SER A 2 -8.38 96.63 -15.12
C SER A 2 -7.12 96.82 -14.26
N HIS A 3 -6.50 95.68 -13.90
CA HIS A 3 -5.19 95.49 -13.26
C HIS A 3 -5.10 95.88 -11.77
N VAL A 4 -4.39 95.18 -10.87
CA VAL A 4 -3.08 94.48 -10.92
C VAL A 4 -3.13 93.40 -9.80
N ASP A 5 -2.86 92.11 -10.03
CA ASP A 5 -1.58 91.35 -10.08
C ASP A 5 -0.80 91.18 -8.76
N ALA A 6 -0.23 89.97 -8.64
CA ALA A 6 0.19 89.21 -7.48
C ALA A 6 1.56 89.59 -6.89
N LEU A 7 1.73 89.31 -5.59
CA LEU A 7 3.01 88.88 -5.01
C LEU A 7 2.76 87.86 -3.88
N SER A 8 2.94 86.59 -4.21
CA SER A 8 3.09 85.47 -3.27
C SER A 8 4.42 85.63 -2.52
N ARG A 9 4.39 85.51 -1.19
CA ARG A 9 5.57 85.46 -0.32
C ARG A 9 6.09 84.02 -0.28
N ALA A 10 7.31 83.79 -0.76
CA ALA A 10 8.02 82.55 -0.52
C ALA A 10 8.40 82.44 0.97
N PRO A 11 8.10 81.33 1.68
CA PRO A 11 8.63 81.05 3.01
C PRO A 11 10.09 80.62 2.91
N VAL A 12 10.93 81.14 3.80
CA VAL A 12 12.32 80.70 3.99
C VAL A 12 12.28 79.29 4.59
N GLU A 13 12.96 78.34 3.97
CA GLU A 13 13.12 76.97 4.45
C GLU A 13 13.87 76.97 5.79
N VAL A 14 13.24 76.45 6.83
CA VAL A 14 13.93 76.04 8.06
C VAL A 14 14.84 74.88 7.67
N ALA A 15 16.12 74.95 8.02
CA ALA A 15 17.07 73.86 7.81
C ALA A 15 16.53 72.60 8.50
N GLY A 16 15.92 71.72 7.72
CA GLY A 16 15.61 70.36 8.14
C GLY A 16 16.91 69.58 8.21
N ASP A 17 17.03 68.72 9.21
CA ASP A 17 18.13 67.77 9.35
C ASP A 17 18.43 67.13 8.00
N THR A 18 19.70 67.09 7.62
CA THR A 18 20.07 66.53 6.31
C THR A 18 19.62 65.07 6.25
N GLU A 19 19.24 64.56 5.06
CA GLU A 19 18.86 63.15 4.91
C GLU A 19 19.93 62.21 5.50
N MET A 20 21.19 62.63 5.49
CA MET A 20 22.31 61.91 6.08
C MET A 20 22.26 61.87 7.61
N GLU A 21 21.85 62.95 8.29
CA GLU A 21 21.61 62.96 9.75
C GLU A 21 20.39 62.12 10.12
N VAL A 22 19.30 62.20 9.36
CA VAL A 22 18.10 61.35 9.58
C VAL A 22 18.40 59.88 9.33
N ILE A 23 19.26 59.55 8.35
CA ILE A 23 19.73 58.17 8.10
C ILE A 23 20.66 57.72 9.23
N ASN A 24 21.55 58.58 9.71
CA ASN A 24 22.47 58.25 10.80
C ASN A 24 21.73 58.02 12.13
N ASP A 25 20.74 58.86 12.45
CA ASP A 25 19.86 58.71 13.62
C ASP A 25 18.96 57.46 13.48
N LYS A 26 18.49 57.14 12.27
CA LYS A 26 17.77 55.87 12.02
C LYS A 26 18.68 54.65 12.11
N MET A 27 19.96 54.77 11.77
CA MET A 27 20.95 53.71 11.93
C MET A 27 21.35 53.51 13.40
N GLU A 28 21.35 54.54 14.24
CA GLU A 28 21.55 54.41 15.70
C GLU A 28 20.40 53.65 16.40
N VAL A 29 19.17 53.71 15.86
CA VAL A 29 18.02 52.95 16.39
C VAL A 29 18.01 51.48 15.94
N PHE A 30 18.65 51.14 14.83
CA PHE A 30 18.94 49.75 14.47
C PHE A 30 20.26 49.30 15.10
N THR A 31 20.32 49.19 16.42
CA THR A 31 21.33 48.33 17.05
C THR A 31 21.11 46.91 16.54
N LEU A 32 21.91 46.54 15.55
CA LEU A 32 21.92 45.24 14.89
C LEU A 32 22.25 44.18 15.93
N ILE A 33 21.24 43.58 16.56
CA ILE A 33 21.45 42.35 17.34
C ILE A 33 22.14 41.37 16.40
N THR A 34 23.39 41.06 16.72
CA THR A 34 24.22 40.13 15.96
C THR A 34 23.58 38.74 15.95
N GLU A 35 23.91 37.88 14.97
CA GLU A 35 23.40 36.51 14.96
C GLU A 35 23.72 35.77 16.28
N GLU A 36 24.89 36.01 16.85
CA GLU A 36 25.29 35.43 18.14
C GLU A 36 24.39 35.90 19.30
N GLU A 37 24.07 37.19 19.36
CA GLU A 37 23.17 37.76 20.37
C GLU A 37 21.74 37.26 20.20
N GLN A 38 21.27 37.09 18.96
CA GLN A 38 19.96 36.47 18.68
C GLN A 38 19.94 35.03 19.19
N VAL A 39 20.97 34.23 18.87
CA VAL A 39 21.08 32.83 19.31
C VAL A 39 21.11 32.74 20.84
N MET A 40 21.87 33.61 21.51
CA MET A 40 21.90 33.72 22.96
C MET A 40 20.53 34.08 23.55
N ALA A 41 19.84 35.06 22.96
CA ALA A 41 18.51 35.49 23.41
C ALA A 41 17.48 34.37 23.28
N VAL A 42 17.46 33.66 22.16
CA VAL A 42 16.54 32.52 21.94
C VAL A 42 16.83 31.37 22.92
N GLN A 43 18.10 31.12 23.25
CA GLN A 43 18.45 30.09 24.22
C GLN A 43 18.07 30.46 25.65
N ARG A 44 18.17 31.75 26.03
CA ARG A 44 17.79 32.25 27.37
C ARG A 44 16.28 32.37 27.57
N THR A 45 15.52 32.54 26.50
CA THR A 45 14.05 32.65 26.55
C THR A 45 13.35 31.30 26.56
N ASP A 46 14.01 30.21 26.16
CA ASP A 46 13.47 28.85 26.28
C ASP A 46 13.28 28.48 27.76
N THR A 47 12.05 28.13 28.13
CA THR A 47 11.66 27.87 29.53
C THR A 47 12.49 26.77 30.18
N ARG A 48 12.78 25.69 29.46
CA ARG A 48 13.56 24.56 30.00
C ARG A 48 15.03 24.93 30.12
N LEU A 49 15.59 25.59 29.10
CA LEU A 49 17.00 25.97 29.11
C LEU A 49 17.28 27.03 30.16
N LYS A 50 16.36 27.99 30.34
CA LYS A 50 16.41 28.99 31.42
C LYS A 50 16.52 28.36 32.80
N THR A 51 15.74 27.30 33.08
CA THR A 51 15.85 26.53 34.32
C THR A 51 17.22 25.88 34.49
N ILE A 52 17.75 25.26 33.43
CA ILE A 52 19.07 24.62 33.46
C ILE A 52 20.17 25.66 33.74
N VAL A 53 20.14 26.79 33.03
CA VAL A 53 21.08 27.89 33.20
C VAL A 53 20.99 28.46 34.62
N GLY A 54 19.79 28.66 35.16
CA GLY A 54 19.57 29.15 36.52
C GLY A 54 20.16 28.23 37.60
N ILE A 55 20.09 26.91 37.42
CA ILE A 55 20.70 25.94 38.34
C ILE A 55 22.23 25.94 38.20
N LEU A 56 22.76 26.07 36.97
CA LEU A 56 24.20 26.11 36.71
C LEU A 56 24.89 27.33 37.33
N HIS A 57 24.19 28.45 37.49
CA HIS A 57 24.71 29.65 38.15
C HIS A 57 24.82 29.53 39.69
N ARG A 58 24.20 28.52 40.30
CA ARG A 58 24.32 28.25 41.75
C ARG A 58 25.53 27.36 42.03
N GLU A 59 26.09 27.49 43.23
CA GLU A 59 27.15 26.59 43.72
C GLU A 59 26.69 25.13 43.74
N GLU A 60 27.60 24.21 43.45
CA GLU A 60 27.27 22.78 43.34
C GLU A 60 26.80 22.17 44.67
N SER A 61 27.36 22.64 45.79
CA SER A 61 27.00 22.27 47.15
C SER A 61 25.55 22.58 47.52
N GLY A 62 24.94 23.58 46.86
CA GLY A 62 23.57 24.02 47.10
C GLY A 62 22.52 23.35 46.22
N ARG A 63 22.89 22.41 45.34
CA ARG A 63 21.97 21.75 44.40
C ARG A 63 21.35 20.50 45.04
N SER A 64 20.04 20.36 44.93
CA SER A 64 19.36 19.09 45.25
C SER A 64 19.84 17.95 44.34
N VAL A 65 19.63 16.70 44.77
CA VAL A 65 19.96 15.51 43.97
C VAL A 65 19.29 15.55 42.59
N SER A 66 18.03 16.00 42.53
CA SER A 66 17.28 16.15 41.27
C SER A 66 17.85 17.24 40.36
N GLU A 67 18.28 18.38 40.92
CA GLU A 67 18.87 19.47 40.15
C GLU A 67 20.23 19.05 39.58
N SER A 68 21.07 18.41 40.40
CA SER A 68 22.36 17.86 39.97
C SER A 68 22.20 16.84 38.85
N ALA A 69 21.18 15.97 38.91
CA ALA A 69 20.86 15.05 37.82
C ALA A 69 20.39 15.78 36.54
N LEU A 70 19.61 16.85 36.67
CA LEU A 70 19.07 17.63 35.55
C LEU A 70 20.16 18.37 34.77
N VAL A 71 21.13 18.97 35.47
CA VAL A 71 22.22 19.75 34.86
C VAL A 71 23.45 18.92 34.53
N LYS A 72 23.48 17.63 34.88
CA LYS A 72 24.61 16.73 34.63
C LYS A 72 25.11 16.84 33.18
N GLY A 73 26.37 17.19 32.98
CA GLY A 73 27.00 17.32 31.66
C GLY A 73 26.51 18.51 30.82
N TYR A 74 25.81 19.48 31.41
CA TYR A 74 25.59 20.79 30.78
C TYR A 74 26.67 21.77 31.26
N VAL A 75 27.17 22.62 30.36
CA VAL A 75 28.23 23.58 30.64
C VAL A 75 27.95 24.89 29.91
N MET A 76 28.21 26.02 30.58
CA MET A 76 28.18 27.34 29.96
C MET A 76 29.52 27.68 29.32
N LYS A 77 29.52 28.20 28.10
CA LYS A 77 30.72 28.71 27.42
C LYS A 77 30.35 29.93 26.59
N SER A 78 31.03 31.05 26.80
CA SER A 78 30.81 32.31 26.06
C SER A 78 29.33 32.72 25.99
N GLY A 79 28.62 32.63 27.12
CA GLY A 79 27.20 33.00 27.20
C GLY A 79 26.19 31.99 26.65
N LEU A 80 26.66 30.89 26.05
CA LEU A 80 25.84 29.82 25.47
C LEU A 80 25.90 28.52 26.29
N LEU A 81 24.80 27.77 26.29
CA LEU A 81 24.66 26.47 26.92
C LEU A 81 25.06 25.35 25.95
N PHE A 82 25.97 24.49 26.42
CA PHE A 82 26.43 23.30 25.73
C PHE A 82 26.13 22.04 26.55
N LYS A 83 26.08 20.91 25.86
CA LYS A 83 26.04 19.57 26.43
C LYS A 83 27.37 18.89 26.15
N GLU A 84 28.08 18.49 27.21
CA GLU A 84 29.23 17.61 27.12
C GLU A 84 28.76 16.17 26.92
N VAL A 85 29.19 15.56 25.83
CA VAL A 85 28.89 14.19 25.45
C VAL A 85 30.19 13.50 25.09
N GLU A 86 30.41 12.31 25.64
CA GLU A 86 31.54 11.47 25.28
C GLU A 86 31.15 10.58 24.10
N VAL A 87 31.86 10.74 22.98
CA VAL A 87 31.67 9.94 21.76
C VAL A 87 33.02 9.34 21.39
N ASN A 88 33.11 8.00 21.38
CA ASN A 88 34.35 7.27 21.09
C ASN A 88 35.54 7.71 21.97
N LYS A 89 35.32 7.90 23.27
CA LYS A 89 36.32 8.39 24.25
C LYS A 89 36.81 9.83 24.02
N VAL A 90 36.14 10.59 23.15
CA VAL A 90 36.41 12.01 22.91
C VAL A 90 35.26 12.82 23.48
N SER A 91 35.55 13.70 24.43
CA SER A 91 34.57 14.65 24.95
C SER A 91 34.29 15.73 23.90
N ARG A 92 33.01 15.93 23.59
CA ARG A 92 32.52 16.94 22.65
C ARG A 92 31.52 17.86 23.35
N LYS A 93 31.60 19.16 23.04
CA LYS A 93 30.65 20.18 23.50
C LYS A 93 29.64 20.45 22.39
N LEU A 94 28.42 19.98 22.56
CA LEU A 94 27.34 20.14 21.59
C LEU A 94 26.44 21.30 22.00
N TRP A 95 26.13 22.19 21.07
CA TRP A 95 25.27 23.34 21.38
C TRP A 95 23.84 22.90 21.67
N VAL A 96 23.25 23.40 22.76
CA VAL A 96 21.91 22.96 23.20
C VAL A 96 20.83 23.74 22.45
N VAL A 97 20.05 23.03 21.65
CA VAL A 97 19.06 23.61 20.73
C VAL A 97 17.76 23.95 21.47
N PRO A 98 17.34 25.23 21.47
CA PRO A 98 16.05 25.69 21.98
C PRO A 98 14.88 25.05 21.23
N ASN A 99 13.72 24.91 21.87
CA ASN A 99 12.58 24.22 21.29
C ASN A 99 12.14 24.81 19.94
N SER A 100 12.10 26.14 19.85
CA SER A 100 11.74 26.90 18.64
C SER A 100 12.62 26.57 17.43
N MET A 101 13.88 26.20 17.64
CA MET A 101 14.85 25.96 16.56
C MET A 101 14.93 24.49 16.13
N ARG A 102 14.35 23.55 16.89
CA ARG A 102 14.45 22.11 16.61
C ARG A 102 13.87 21.73 15.25
N LYS A 103 12.75 22.35 14.85
CA LYS A 103 12.13 22.07 13.55
C LYS A 103 13.03 22.49 12.39
N GLY A 104 13.52 23.73 12.41
CA GLY A 104 14.43 24.23 11.37
C GLY A 104 15.70 23.39 11.25
N LEU A 105 16.24 22.95 12.40
CA LEU A 105 17.40 22.05 12.43
C LEU A 105 17.12 20.72 11.74
N VAL A 106 15.99 20.06 12.05
CA VAL A 106 15.65 18.78 11.41
C VAL A 106 15.35 18.96 9.91
N VAL A 107 14.68 20.04 9.51
CA VAL A 107 14.46 20.37 8.09
C VAL A 107 15.79 20.49 7.34
N ARG A 108 16.77 21.20 7.92
CA ARG A 108 18.10 21.35 7.31
C ARG A 108 18.81 20.01 7.10
N PHE A 109 18.83 19.16 8.13
CA PHE A 109 19.60 17.90 8.12
C PHE A 109 18.84 16.68 7.57
N HIS A 110 17.52 16.77 7.38
CA HIS A 110 16.71 15.74 6.75
C HIS A 110 16.25 16.17 5.36
N ASP A 111 15.34 17.15 5.30
CA ASP A 111 14.58 17.52 4.10
C ASP A 111 15.54 18.09 3.04
N LEU A 112 16.40 19.03 3.42
CA LEU A 112 17.33 19.69 2.49
C LEU A 112 18.61 18.89 2.21
N SER A 113 18.87 17.84 3.00
CA SER A 113 20.10 17.03 2.90
C SER A 113 19.91 15.70 2.16
N GLY A 114 18.72 15.44 1.58
CA GLY A 114 18.47 14.22 0.80
C GLY A 114 17.69 13.12 1.54
N HIS A 115 16.92 13.47 2.56
CA HIS A 115 15.98 12.59 3.25
C HIS A 115 16.61 11.30 3.82
N PHE A 116 17.73 11.41 4.53
CA PHE A 116 18.40 10.25 5.13
C PHE A 116 17.56 9.53 6.22
N SER A 117 18.05 8.38 6.69
CA SER A 117 17.42 7.62 7.78
C SER A 117 17.57 8.32 9.14
N VAL A 118 16.73 7.96 10.11
CA VAL A 118 16.74 8.52 11.47
C VAL A 118 18.14 8.54 12.07
N ASP A 119 18.84 7.40 12.03
CA ASP A 119 20.14 7.29 12.69
C ASP A 119 21.19 8.18 12.01
N ARG A 120 21.26 8.19 10.68
CA ARG A 120 22.17 9.10 9.94
C ARG A 120 21.87 10.57 10.21
N THR A 121 20.59 10.96 10.24
CA THR A 121 20.20 12.34 10.54
C THR A 121 20.56 12.71 11.99
N VAL A 122 20.32 11.82 12.96
CA VAL A 122 20.68 12.06 14.37
C VAL A 122 22.19 12.16 14.53
N ASP A 123 22.96 11.23 13.96
CA ASP A 123 24.42 11.23 14.03
C ASP A 123 24.99 12.53 13.45
N LYS A 124 24.42 12.99 12.33
CA LYS A 124 24.84 14.26 11.70
C LYS A 124 24.52 15.48 12.56
N ILE A 125 23.34 15.51 13.20
CA ILE A 125 22.97 16.59 14.12
C ILE A 125 23.88 16.58 15.36
N MET A 126 24.18 15.40 15.89
CA MET A 126 25.02 15.18 17.07
C MET A 126 26.51 15.50 16.87
N GLU A 127 26.93 15.87 15.66
CA GLU A 127 28.27 16.42 15.43
C GLU A 127 28.44 17.79 16.13
N CYS A 128 27.39 18.63 16.13
CA CYS A 128 27.45 20.00 16.66
C CYS A 128 26.35 20.35 17.66
N TYR A 129 25.24 19.61 17.68
CA TYR A 129 24.00 20.03 18.32
C TYR A 129 23.41 18.96 19.24
N TYR A 130 22.70 19.39 20.28
CA TYR A 130 22.00 18.50 21.20
C TYR A 130 20.64 19.06 21.61
N PHE A 131 19.64 18.18 21.73
CA PHE A 131 18.44 18.48 22.51
C PHE A 131 17.83 17.20 23.10
N PRO A 132 17.08 17.30 24.21
CA PRO A 132 16.46 16.13 24.84
C PRO A 132 15.53 15.39 23.90
N ARG A 133 15.58 14.04 23.93
CA ARG A 133 14.75 13.15 23.10
C ARG A 133 14.89 13.39 21.59
N MET A 134 16.04 13.89 21.12
CA MET A 134 16.33 14.16 19.70
C MET A 134 15.94 13.02 18.77
N ARG A 135 16.36 11.78 19.06
CA ARG A 135 16.04 10.63 18.21
C ARG A 135 14.53 10.39 18.07
N ARG A 136 13.73 10.63 19.13
CA ARG A 136 12.26 10.55 19.06
C ARG A 136 11.72 11.65 18.15
N TYR A 137 12.16 12.89 18.34
CA TYR A 137 11.72 14.03 17.53
C TYR A 137 12.05 13.87 16.04
N VAL A 138 13.29 13.49 15.72
CA VAL A 138 13.72 13.21 14.34
C VAL A 138 12.91 12.08 13.74
N ARG A 139 12.67 10.99 14.48
CA ARG A 139 11.82 9.88 14.01
C ARG A 139 10.41 10.35 13.65
N LEU A 140 9.78 11.15 14.51
CA LEU A 140 8.44 11.69 14.29
C LEU A 140 8.40 12.57 13.03
N HIS A 141 9.37 13.46 12.86
CA HIS A 141 9.46 14.30 11.66
C HIS A 141 9.59 13.46 10.39
N ILE A 142 10.49 12.46 10.37
CA ILE A 142 10.71 11.60 9.20
C ILE A 142 9.48 10.72 8.90
N GLN A 143 8.75 10.27 9.92
CA GLN A 143 7.49 9.52 9.74
C GLN A 143 6.40 10.36 9.06
N CYS A 144 6.41 11.69 9.28
CA CYS A 144 5.46 12.63 8.69
C CYS A 144 5.94 13.26 7.38
N CYS A 145 7.19 13.01 6.96
CA CYS A 145 7.79 13.62 5.77
C CYS A 145 7.12 13.08 4.48
N PRO A 146 6.41 13.92 3.70
CA PRO A 146 5.68 13.49 2.51
C PRO A 146 6.56 12.79 1.47
N GLU A 147 7.76 13.31 1.22
CA GLU A 147 8.72 12.78 0.27
C GLU A 147 9.19 11.39 0.68
N CYS A 148 9.46 11.18 1.98
CA CYS A 148 9.82 9.86 2.52
C CYS A 148 8.66 8.86 2.40
N VAL A 149 7.43 9.30 2.68
CA VAL A 149 6.24 8.45 2.58
C VAL A 149 6.00 8.00 1.14
N LEU A 150 6.26 8.88 0.15
CA LEU A 150 6.09 8.60 -1.27
C LEU A 150 7.18 7.72 -1.89
N THR A 151 8.42 7.82 -1.40
CA THR A 151 9.60 7.21 -2.05
C THR A 151 10.14 5.96 -1.34
N LYS A 152 10.19 5.96 0.00
CA LYS A 152 10.80 4.86 0.76
C LYS A 152 9.88 3.65 0.80
N VAL A 153 10.42 2.44 0.82
CA VAL A 153 9.63 1.20 1.01
C VAL A 153 9.88 0.70 2.43
N PRO A 154 8.83 0.42 3.23
CA PRO A 154 8.99 -0.16 4.57
C PRO A 154 9.74 -1.49 4.46
N ARG A 155 10.74 -1.67 5.32
CA ARG A 155 11.49 -2.92 5.45
C ARG A 155 10.89 -3.75 6.58
N GLY A 156 10.94 -5.08 6.46
CA GLY A 156 10.43 -6.02 7.46
C GLY A 156 9.16 -6.75 7.03
N ARG A 157 8.49 -7.37 8.02
CA ARG A 157 7.26 -8.13 7.81
C ARG A 157 6.15 -7.20 7.32
N GLN A 158 5.49 -7.59 6.25
CA GLN A 158 4.36 -6.83 5.71
C GLN A 158 3.13 -7.04 6.61
N PRO A 159 2.29 -6.02 6.81
CA PRO A 159 1.04 -6.17 7.55
C PRO A 159 0.02 -6.94 6.72
N GLY A 160 -0.83 -7.71 7.39
CA GLY A 160 -1.94 -8.43 6.78
C GLY A 160 -2.01 -9.88 7.24
N SER A 161 -3.22 -10.39 7.34
CA SER A 161 -3.49 -11.80 7.63
C SER A 161 -3.97 -12.53 6.39
N LEU A 162 -3.76 -13.85 6.35
CA LEU A 162 -4.34 -14.65 5.28
C LEU A 162 -5.83 -14.84 5.54
N HIS A 163 -6.65 -14.46 4.56
CA HIS A 163 -8.10 -14.68 4.57
C HIS A 163 -8.46 -15.66 3.44
N PRO A 164 -8.52 -16.97 3.72
CA PRO A 164 -8.89 -17.95 2.71
C PRO A 164 -10.31 -17.71 2.19
N ILE A 165 -10.52 -17.89 0.90
CA ILE A 165 -11.85 -17.82 0.31
C ILE A 165 -12.68 -18.97 0.85
N THR A 166 -13.84 -18.65 1.43
CA THR A 166 -14.78 -19.66 1.92
C THR A 166 -15.30 -20.51 0.77
N LEU A 167 -15.39 -21.82 1.01
CA LEU A 167 -15.93 -22.77 0.05
C LEU A 167 -17.46 -22.60 -0.10
N GLY A 168 -17.97 -22.99 -1.27
CA GLY A 168 -19.40 -23.15 -1.47
C GLY A 168 -19.97 -24.26 -0.59
N ARG A 169 -21.25 -24.16 -0.23
CA ARG A 169 -22.01 -25.22 0.44
C ARG A 169 -22.36 -26.35 -0.52
N ARG A 170 -22.49 -26.05 -1.82
CA ARG A 170 -22.65 -27.04 -2.90
C ARG A 170 -21.74 -26.75 -4.09
N GLN A 171 -21.60 -27.72 -4.98
CA GLN A 171 -20.96 -27.52 -6.28
C GLN A 171 -21.58 -26.34 -7.05
N PHE A 172 -20.73 -25.59 -7.72
CA PHE A 172 -21.06 -24.43 -8.56
C PHE A 172 -21.72 -23.25 -7.82
N GLU A 173 -21.73 -23.24 -6.49
CA GLU A 173 -22.21 -22.06 -5.73
C GLU A 173 -21.27 -20.87 -5.89
N ILE A 174 -19.97 -21.13 -5.96
CA ILE A 174 -18.92 -20.10 -6.11
C ILE A 174 -18.02 -20.48 -7.28
N LEU A 175 -18.02 -19.65 -8.31
CA LEU A 175 -17.14 -19.80 -9.47
C LEU A 175 -16.02 -18.77 -9.46
N ASN A 176 -14.83 -19.22 -9.85
CA ASN A 176 -13.72 -18.34 -10.18
C ASN A 176 -13.59 -18.24 -11.71
N LEU A 177 -13.48 -17.02 -12.24
CA LEU A 177 -13.34 -16.75 -13.67
C LEU A 177 -11.99 -16.11 -13.99
N ASP A 178 -11.39 -16.54 -15.10
CA ASP A 178 -10.17 -15.95 -15.63
C ASP A 178 -10.03 -16.18 -17.14
N HIS A 179 -9.17 -15.40 -17.80
CA HIS A 179 -8.80 -15.60 -19.20
C HIS A 179 -7.36 -16.09 -19.31
N LEU A 180 -7.15 -17.15 -20.10
CA LEU A 180 -5.84 -17.59 -20.51
C LEU A 180 -5.57 -17.17 -21.96
N GLY A 181 -4.41 -16.56 -22.23
CA GLY A 181 -3.97 -16.16 -23.57
C GLY A 181 -3.05 -14.93 -23.58
N SER A 182 -2.75 -14.33 -24.74
CA SER A 182 -3.29 -14.65 -26.08
C SER A 182 -2.60 -15.85 -26.73
N PHE A 183 -3.41 -16.74 -27.31
CA PHE A 183 -2.95 -17.80 -28.21
C PHE A 183 -2.93 -17.29 -29.66
N ILE A 184 -2.25 -18.04 -30.54
CA ILE A 184 -2.36 -17.84 -31.99
C ILE A 184 -3.83 -17.95 -32.40
N LYS A 185 -4.27 -17.10 -33.32
CA LYS A 185 -5.67 -17.10 -33.76
C LYS A 185 -6.00 -18.46 -34.41
N SER A 186 -7.02 -19.12 -33.86
CA SER A 186 -7.50 -20.39 -34.39
C SER A 186 -8.21 -20.22 -35.72
N THR A 187 -8.42 -21.33 -36.44
CA THR A 187 -9.26 -21.39 -37.65
C THR A 187 -10.70 -20.92 -37.42
N ARG A 188 -11.25 -21.01 -36.19
CA ARG A 188 -12.58 -20.48 -35.83
C ARG A 188 -12.53 -19.04 -35.30
N GLY A 189 -11.35 -18.42 -35.31
CA GLY A 189 -11.10 -17.05 -34.88
C GLY A 189 -10.92 -16.85 -33.38
N ASN A 190 -10.74 -17.92 -32.60
CA ASN A 190 -10.53 -17.83 -31.16
C ASN A 190 -9.08 -17.47 -30.83
N GLN A 191 -8.87 -16.71 -29.75
CA GLN A 191 -7.53 -16.26 -29.30
C GLN A 191 -7.31 -16.45 -27.79
N TYR A 192 -8.37 -16.74 -27.03
CA TYR A 192 -8.31 -16.86 -25.58
C TYR A 192 -9.18 -18.02 -25.10
N VAL A 193 -8.88 -18.52 -23.91
CA VAL A 193 -9.72 -19.49 -23.20
C VAL A 193 -10.28 -18.83 -21.97
N LEU A 194 -11.60 -18.75 -21.86
CA LEU A 194 -12.28 -18.42 -20.62
C LEU A 194 -12.33 -19.66 -19.74
N VAL A 195 -11.76 -19.55 -18.54
CA VAL A 195 -11.63 -20.62 -17.57
C VAL A 195 -12.61 -20.37 -16.43
N MET A 196 -13.52 -21.30 -16.18
CA MET A 196 -14.44 -21.27 -15.04
C MET A 196 -14.12 -22.43 -14.10
N ILE A 197 -13.89 -22.15 -12.83
CA ILE A 197 -13.47 -23.16 -11.85
C ILE A 197 -14.40 -23.12 -10.65
N ASP A 198 -15.03 -24.26 -10.35
CA ASP A 198 -15.79 -24.43 -9.13
C ASP A 198 -14.86 -24.40 -7.91
N ASN A 199 -15.18 -23.56 -6.92
CA ASN A 199 -14.34 -23.41 -5.74
C ASN A 199 -14.36 -24.67 -4.85
N LEU A 200 -15.40 -25.51 -4.88
CA LEU A 200 -15.49 -26.70 -4.03
C LEU A 200 -14.80 -27.92 -4.67
N THR A 201 -15.35 -28.38 -5.79
CA THR A 201 -14.94 -29.59 -6.50
C THR A 201 -13.67 -29.40 -7.34
N LYS A 202 -13.28 -28.14 -7.60
CA LYS A 202 -12.23 -27.75 -8.56
C LYS A 202 -12.53 -28.17 -9.99
N TYR A 203 -13.79 -28.49 -10.30
CA TYR A 203 -14.23 -28.80 -11.64
C TYR A 203 -14.02 -27.59 -12.55
N VAL A 204 -13.42 -27.83 -13.71
CA VAL A 204 -13.03 -26.81 -14.69
C VAL A 204 -13.98 -26.89 -15.88
N LYS A 205 -14.50 -25.73 -16.30
CA LYS A 205 -15.19 -25.56 -17.59
C LYS A 205 -14.42 -24.57 -18.45
N LEU A 206 -14.16 -24.94 -19.69
CA LEU A 206 -13.36 -24.16 -20.63
C LEU A 206 -14.21 -23.70 -21.82
N TYR A 207 -14.06 -22.45 -22.21
CA TYR A 207 -14.68 -21.90 -23.41
C TYR A 207 -13.65 -21.17 -24.27
N ALA A 208 -13.47 -21.59 -25.51
CA ALA A 208 -12.67 -20.85 -26.48
C ALA A 208 -13.43 -19.56 -26.89
N VAL A 209 -12.76 -18.42 -26.78
CA VAL A 209 -13.33 -17.10 -27.08
C VAL A 209 -12.40 -16.27 -27.97
N ARG A 210 -12.99 -15.37 -28.76
CA ARG A 210 -12.26 -14.51 -29.72
C ARG A 210 -11.49 -13.37 -29.05
N SER A 211 -11.97 -12.90 -27.91
CA SER A 211 -11.37 -11.80 -27.16
C SER A 211 -11.69 -11.94 -25.66
N CYS A 212 -10.95 -11.22 -24.82
CA CYS A 212 -11.29 -11.03 -23.40
C CYS A 212 -12.43 -10.00 -23.22
N GLY A 213 -13.38 -9.94 -24.16
CA GLY A 213 -14.50 -9.00 -24.13
C GLY A 213 -15.67 -9.50 -23.30
N THR A 214 -16.45 -8.58 -22.74
CA THR A 214 -17.60 -8.89 -21.88
C THR A 214 -18.63 -9.80 -22.54
N GLU A 215 -18.91 -9.61 -23.82
CA GLU A 215 -19.92 -10.38 -24.57
C GLU A 215 -19.57 -11.88 -24.59
N GLY A 216 -18.29 -12.21 -24.79
CA GLY A 216 -17.80 -13.59 -24.78
C GLY A 216 -17.98 -14.25 -23.40
N VAL A 217 -17.75 -13.48 -22.34
CA VAL A 217 -17.96 -13.94 -20.95
C VAL A 217 -19.44 -14.20 -20.68
N ILE A 218 -20.32 -13.25 -21.02
CA ILE A 218 -21.77 -13.37 -20.81
C ILE A 218 -22.33 -14.57 -21.59
N THR A 219 -21.94 -14.72 -22.85
CA THR A 219 -22.40 -15.84 -23.70
C THR A 219 -21.97 -17.19 -23.12
N SER A 220 -20.71 -17.28 -22.65
CA SER A 220 -20.18 -18.49 -22.06
C SER A 220 -20.82 -18.81 -20.70
N LEU A 221 -21.08 -17.79 -19.87
CA LEU A 221 -21.83 -17.95 -18.62
C LEU A 221 -23.27 -18.38 -18.88
N GLY A 222 -23.91 -17.88 -19.94
CA GLY A 222 -25.24 -18.34 -20.35
C GLY A 222 -25.24 -19.85 -20.63
N LYS A 223 -24.26 -20.34 -21.40
CA LYS A 223 -24.09 -21.78 -21.65
C LYS A 223 -23.85 -22.57 -20.36
N PHE A 224 -23.00 -22.06 -19.48
CA PHE A 224 -22.75 -22.69 -18.18
C PHE A 224 -24.02 -22.79 -17.34
N ILE A 225 -24.80 -21.71 -17.25
CA ILE A 225 -26.03 -21.65 -16.47
C ILE A 225 -27.09 -22.61 -17.00
N LEU A 226 -27.21 -22.76 -18.32
CA LEU A 226 -28.12 -23.74 -18.92
C LEU A 226 -27.76 -25.19 -18.51
N GLN A 227 -26.48 -25.47 -18.26
CA GLN A 227 -26.00 -26.79 -17.91
C GLN A 227 -26.03 -27.08 -16.39
N PHE A 228 -25.62 -26.10 -15.57
CA PHE A 228 -25.34 -26.30 -14.14
C PHE A 228 -26.15 -25.39 -13.20
N GLY A 229 -26.93 -24.47 -13.76
CA GLY A 229 -27.68 -23.47 -13.02
C GLY A 229 -26.88 -22.22 -12.65
N ILE A 230 -27.55 -21.29 -11.98
CA ILE A 230 -27.01 -19.97 -11.63
C ILE A 230 -26.08 -20.09 -10.40
N PRO A 231 -24.83 -19.62 -10.48
CA PRO A 231 -23.94 -19.54 -9.33
C PRO A 231 -24.38 -18.42 -8.39
N ARG A 232 -24.20 -18.60 -7.08
CA ARG A 232 -24.52 -17.56 -6.09
C ARG A 232 -23.49 -16.44 -6.10
N ARG A 233 -22.22 -16.78 -6.35
CA ARG A 233 -21.10 -15.84 -6.34
C ARG A 233 -20.13 -16.12 -7.47
N ILE A 234 -19.68 -15.06 -8.12
CA ILE A 234 -18.58 -15.09 -9.08
C ILE A 234 -17.42 -14.28 -8.51
N ILE A 235 -16.21 -14.84 -8.59
CA ILE A 235 -14.96 -14.20 -8.22
C ILE A 235 -14.12 -14.05 -9.49
N SER A 236 -13.60 -12.86 -9.74
CA SER A 236 -12.73 -12.60 -10.89
C SER A 236 -11.63 -11.61 -10.53
N ASP A 237 -10.64 -11.49 -11.41
CA ASP A 237 -9.71 -10.38 -11.39
C ASP A 237 -10.40 -9.06 -11.83
N ARG A 238 -9.60 -7.99 -11.95
CA ARG A 238 -10.05 -6.68 -12.43
C ARG A 238 -9.93 -6.50 -13.95
N GLY A 239 -9.98 -7.58 -14.73
CA GLY A 239 -10.04 -7.51 -16.17
C GLY A 239 -11.18 -6.60 -16.67
N THR A 240 -10.97 -5.97 -17.83
CA THR A 240 -11.93 -5.01 -18.41
C THR A 240 -13.30 -5.66 -18.68
N ALA A 241 -13.33 -6.95 -19.06
CA ALA A 241 -14.58 -7.70 -19.19
C ALA A 241 -15.41 -7.70 -17.89
N TYR A 242 -14.77 -8.03 -16.78
CA TYR A 242 -15.44 -8.21 -15.49
C TYR A 242 -15.80 -6.89 -14.80
N THR A 243 -15.10 -5.81 -15.13
CA THR A 243 -15.36 -4.46 -14.58
C THR A 243 -16.34 -3.64 -15.42
N SER A 244 -16.79 -4.18 -16.57
CA SER A 244 -17.73 -3.50 -17.46
C SER A 244 -19.13 -3.39 -16.86
N LYS A 245 -19.85 -2.32 -17.23
CA LYS A 245 -21.25 -2.10 -16.82
C LYS A 245 -22.16 -3.25 -17.23
N ALA A 246 -22.00 -3.74 -18.46
CA ALA A 246 -22.79 -4.84 -19.01
C ALA A 246 -22.63 -6.14 -18.19
N PHE A 247 -21.41 -6.44 -17.71
CA PHE A 247 -21.18 -7.60 -16.84
C PHE A 247 -21.85 -7.41 -15.47
N GLY A 248 -21.73 -6.23 -14.87
CA GLY A 248 -22.41 -5.89 -13.63
C GLY A 248 -23.94 -6.04 -13.74
N GLU A 249 -24.54 -5.49 -14.80
CA GLU A 249 -25.97 -5.61 -15.07
C GLU A 249 -26.40 -7.08 -15.29
N TYR A 250 -25.58 -7.88 -15.98
CA TYR A 250 -25.82 -9.31 -16.14
C TYR A 250 -25.82 -10.05 -14.80
N CYS A 251 -24.84 -9.79 -13.94
CA CYS A 251 -24.78 -10.39 -12.60
C CYS A 251 -25.98 -9.99 -11.75
N THR A 252 -26.34 -8.70 -11.71
CA THR A 252 -27.49 -8.20 -10.95
C THR A 252 -28.79 -8.85 -11.41
N ARG A 253 -29.02 -8.94 -12.73
CA ARG A 253 -30.24 -9.53 -13.31
C ARG A 253 -30.42 -11.01 -12.94
N ASN A 254 -29.31 -11.75 -12.84
CA ASN A 254 -29.32 -13.16 -12.46
C ASN A 254 -29.17 -13.38 -10.94
N GLY A 255 -29.15 -12.32 -10.12
CA GLY A 255 -28.96 -12.43 -8.67
C GLY A 255 -27.57 -12.93 -8.24
N ILE A 256 -26.56 -12.77 -9.10
CA ILE A 256 -25.19 -13.25 -8.87
C ILE A 256 -24.40 -12.18 -8.11
N LYS A 257 -23.82 -12.54 -6.96
CA LYS A 257 -22.88 -11.66 -6.25
C LYS A 257 -21.51 -11.69 -6.93
N HIS A 258 -21.15 -10.63 -7.64
CA HIS A 258 -19.81 -10.49 -8.21
C HIS A 258 -18.83 -9.90 -7.20
N THR A 259 -17.67 -10.54 -7.01
CA THR A 259 -16.57 -10.03 -6.19
C THR A 259 -15.30 -9.92 -7.03
N LEU A 260 -14.70 -8.74 -7.03
CA LEU A 260 -13.40 -8.50 -7.64
C LEU A 260 -12.28 -8.78 -6.63
N ASN A 261 -11.23 -9.48 -7.07
CA ASN A 261 -10.02 -9.66 -6.27
C ASN A 261 -9.34 -8.31 -6.00
N SER A 262 -8.78 -8.13 -4.80
CA SER A 262 -8.02 -6.93 -4.42
C SER A 262 -6.82 -6.71 -5.36
N VAL A 263 -6.49 -5.44 -5.68
CA VAL A 263 -5.36 -5.11 -6.55
C VAL A 263 -4.10 -5.69 -5.91
N ARG A 264 -3.30 -6.46 -6.68
CA ARG A 264 -1.99 -7.00 -6.25
C ARG A 264 -2.04 -7.85 -4.96
N HIS A 265 -3.13 -8.59 -4.76
CA HIS A 265 -3.17 -9.74 -3.86
C HIS A 265 -3.25 -11.05 -4.67
N PRO A 266 -2.12 -11.54 -5.25
CA PRO A 266 -2.10 -12.79 -6.02
C PRO A 266 -2.69 -13.97 -5.23
N GLN A 267 -2.54 -13.93 -3.91
CA GLN A 267 -3.08 -14.94 -2.99
C GLN A 267 -4.61 -15.11 -3.09
N ALA A 268 -5.35 -14.06 -3.46
CA ALA A 268 -6.79 -14.14 -3.68
C ALA A 268 -7.15 -14.90 -4.97
N ASN A 269 -6.27 -14.92 -5.98
CA ASN A 269 -6.51 -15.60 -7.26
C ASN A 269 -5.67 -16.87 -7.47
N GLY A 270 -4.88 -17.28 -6.48
CA GLY A 270 -3.89 -18.36 -6.63
C GLY A 270 -4.47 -19.73 -6.99
N GLN A 271 -5.79 -19.94 -6.85
CA GLN A 271 -6.46 -21.14 -7.34
C GLN A 271 -6.52 -21.16 -8.87
N VAL A 272 -6.89 -20.04 -9.49
CA VAL A 272 -7.02 -19.95 -10.94
C VAL A 272 -5.64 -19.88 -11.59
N GLU A 273 -4.70 -19.12 -11.01
CA GLU A 273 -3.31 -19.07 -11.48
C GLU A 273 -2.66 -20.47 -11.53
N ARG A 274 -2.92 -21.32 -10.53
CA ARG A 274 -2.41 -22.70 -10.50
C ARG A 274 -3.04 -23.57 -11.60
N VAL A 275 -4.34 -23.41 -11.84
CA VAL A 275 -5.02 -24.13 -12.93
C VAL A 275 -4.50 -23.64 -14.28
N ASN A 276 -4.35 -22.34 -14.49
CA ASN A 276 -3.76 -21.76 -15.70
C ASN A 276 -2.33 -22.27 -15.96
N GLY A 277 -1.49 -22.34 -14.92
CA GLY A 277 -0.14 -22.89 -15.00
C GLY A 277 -0.10 -24.38 -15.38
N THR A 278 -1.18 -25.12 -15.13
CA THR A 278 -1.33 -26.54 -15.52
C THR A 278 -1.98 -26.66 -16.90
N LEU A 279 -2.91 -25.75 -17.21
CA LEU A 279 -3.68 -25.71 -18.44
C LEU A 279 -2.76 -25.46 -19.65
N LEU A 280 -1.81 -24.54 -19.55
CA LEU A 280 -0.93 -24.19 -20.67
C LEU A 280 -0.05 -25.39 -21.14
N PRO A 281 0.65 -26.14 -20.25
CA PRO A 281 1.36 -27.35 -20.67
C PRO A 281 0.47 -28.44 -21.25
N VAL A 282 -0.73 -28.67 -20.68
CA VAL A 282 -1.67 -29.68 -21.20
C VAL A 282 -2.17 -29.29 -22.59
N ILE A 283 -2.49 -28.02 -22.78
CA ILE A 283 -2.83 -27.43 -24.07
C ILE A 283 -1.68 -27.68 -25.05
N GLN A 284 -0.45 -27.26 -24.73
CA GLN A 284 0.75 -27.44 -25.58
C GLN A 284 0.97 -28.90 -26.00
N ASN A 285 0.88 -29.85 -25.07
CA ASN A 285 1.12 -31.26 -25.35
C ASN A 285 -0.02 -31.96 -26.12
N THR A 286 -1.21 -31.35 -26.20
CA THR A 286 -2.35 -31.92 -26.91
C THR A 286 -2.42 -31.43 -28.37
N MET A 287 -1.50 -30.57 -28.81
CA MET A 287 -1.53 -29.98 -30.16
C MET A 287 -0.56 -30.63 -31.12
N GLU A 288 -1.02 -30.82 -32.36
CA GLU A 288 -0.17 -31.12 -33.50
C GLU A 288 0.16 -29.86 -34.32
N THR A 289 -0.75 -28.85 -34.34
CA THR A 289 -0.55 -27.57 -35.03
C THR A 289 -1.21 -26.39 -34.29
N ASP A 290 -0.58 -25.20 -34.39
CA ASP A 290 -0.94 -24.02 -33.59
C ASP A 290 -2.30 -23.38 -33.94
N HIS A 291 -2.90 -23.65 -35.10
CA HIS A 291 -4.13 -23.00 -35.55
C HIS A 291 -5.43 -23.76 -35.22
N ILE A 292 -5.33 -24.97 -34.64
CA ILE A 292 -6.49 -25.83 -34.35
C ILE A 292 -6.70 -26.09 -32.85
N TRP A 293 -6.00 -25.35 -32.00
CA TRP A 293 -6.02 -25.52 -30.55
C TRP A 293 -7.42 -25.54 -29.94
N ASP A 294 -8.34 -24.74 -30.49
CA ASP A 294 -9.70 -24.58 -30.00
C ASP A 294 -10.59 -25.81 -30.23
N LYS A 295 -10.18 -26.72 -31.12
CA LYS A 295 -10.85 -28.02 -31.33
C LYS A 295 -10.57 -29.01 -30.21
N HIS A 296 -9.46 -28.83 -29.49
CA HIS A 296 -9.00 -29.76 -28.45
C HIS A 296 -9.42 -29.35 -27.04
N ILE A 297 -10.08 -28.20 -26.87
CA ILE A 297 -10.46 -27.66 -25.56
C ILE A 297 -11.34 -28.63 -24.76
N ASP A 298 -12.27 -29.33 -25.40
CA ASP A 298 -13.12 -30.33 -24.71
C ASP A 298 -12.29 -31.52 -24.19
N LYS A 299 -11.27 -31.95 -24.95
CA LYS A 299 -10.34 -33.01 -24.53
C LYS A 299 -9.48 -32.55 -23.36
N VAL A 300 -8.99 -31.30 -23.41
CA VAL A 300 -8.22 -30.69 -22.32
C VAL A 300 -9.07 -30.57 -21.05
N GLU A 301 -10.31 -30.10 -21.17
CA GLU A 301 -11.27 -30.03 -20.06
C GLU A 301 -11.49 -31.41 -19.44
N CYS A 302 -11.73 -32.43 -20.28
CA CYS A 302 -11.89 -33.81 -19.83
C CYS A 302 -10.65 -34.30 -19.06
N ASN A 303 -9.45 -34.08 -19.60
CA ASN A 303 -8.20 -34.50 -18.96
C ASN A 303 -7.99 -33.81 -17.61
N LEU A 304 -8.25 -32.50 -17.51
CA LEU A 304 -8.10 -31.75 -16.26
C LEU A 304 -9.08 -32.20 -15.18
N ASN A 305 -10.32 -32.47 -15.55
CA ASN A 305 -11.34 -32.93 -14.61
C ASN A 305 -11.11 -34.38 -14.15
N ASN A 306 -10.32 -35.16 -14.88
CA ASN A 306 -9.98 -36.54 -14.53
C ASN A 306 -8.57 -36.71 -13.96
N ALA A 307 -7.75 -35.67 -14.00
CA ALA A 307 -6.46 -35.67 -13.33
C ALA A 307 -6.63 -35.56 -11.82
N TYR A 308 -5.76 -36.27 -11.08
CA TYR A 308 -5.72 -36.17 -9.64
C TYR A 308 -5.37 -34.75 -9.19
N ASN A 309 -6.23 -34.14 -8.38
CA ASN A 309 -6.00 -32.80 -7.86
C ASN A 309 -5.57 -32.89 -6.39
N LYS A 310 -4.34 -32.45 -6.12
CA LYS A 310 -3.73 -32.52 -4.78
C LYS A 310 -4.49 -31.73 -3.72
N THR A 311 -5.22 -30.67 -4.05
CA THR A 311 -5.98 -29.86 -3.09
C THR A 311 -7.24 -30.58 -2.59
N ILE A 312 -7.93 -31.31 -3.47
CA ILE A 312 -9.12 -32.08 -3.08
C ILE A 312 -8.79 -33.52 -2.71
N GLY A 313 -7.61 -34.02 -3.09
CA GLY A 313 -7.16 -35.38 -2.80
C GLY A 313 -7.87 -36.43 -3.66
N ASN A 314 -8.46 -36.03 -4.78
CA ASN A 314 -9.30 -36.83 -5.67
C ASN A 314 -9.35 -36.17 -7.06
N THR A 315 -10.08 -36.74 -8.03
CA THR A 315 -10.33 -36.09 -9.32
C THR A 315 -11.54 -35.16 -9.25
N PRO A 316 -11.53 -33.98 -9.90
CA PRO A 316 -12.69 -33.10 -9.91
C PRO A 316 -13.98 -33.76 -10.42
N PHE A 317 -13.87 -34.63 -11.42
CA PHE A 317 -14.99 -35.39 -11.97
C PHE A 317 -15.61 -36.32 -10.92
N HIS A 318 -14.79 -37.09 -10.21
CA HIS A 318 -15.29 -38.03 -9.21
C HIS A 318 -15.97 -37.29 -8.05
N VAL A 319 -15.40 -36.18 -7.57
CA VAL A 319 -16.01 -35.37 -6.51
C VAL A 319 -17.35 -34.76 -6.95
N LEU A 320 -17.48 -34.41 -8.22
CA LEU A 320 -18.70 -33.83 -8.76
C LEU A 320 -19.80 -34.89 -8.97
N TYR A 321 -19.46 -36.03 -9.57
CA TYR A 321 -20.44 -37.00 -10.06
C TYR A 321 -20.57 -38.28 -9.22
N GLY A 322 -19.61 -38.55 -8.33
CA GLY A 322 -19.64 -39.74 -7.47
C GLY A 322 -19.17 -41.04 -8.12
N TYR A 323 -18.68 -40.99 -9.36
CA TYR A 323 -18.09 -42.15 -10.05
C TYR A 323 -16.88 -41.74 -10.89
N PHE A 324 -16.06 -42.71 -11.27
CA PHE A 324 -14.96 -42.51 -12.23
C PHE A 324 -15.45 -42.77 -13.66
N PRO A 325 -15.16 -41.88 -14.62
CA PRO A 325 -15.67 -42.03 -15.97
C PRO A 325 -15.00 -43.18 -16.72
N SER A 326 -15.76 -43.77 -17.63
CA SER A 326 -15.28 -44.82 -18.53
C SER A 326 -14.78 -44.29 -19.85
N PHE A 327 -13.49 -44.45 -20.09
CA PHE A 327 -12.80 -44.14 -21.33
C PHE A 327 -12.28 -45.43 -21.98
N LYS A 328 -12.11 -45.39 -23.31
CA LYS A 328 -11.58 -46.52 -24.08
C LYS A 328 -10.07 -46.67 -23.82
N ASP A 329 -9.70 -47.30 -22.71
CA ASP A 329 -8.32 -47.50 -22.28
C ASP A 329 -7.73 -48.87 -22.71
N GLY A 330 -8.27 -49.45 -23.78
CA GLY A 330 -7.86 -50.77 -24.29
C GLY A 330 -8.42 -51.96 -23.50
N VAL A 331 -7.92 -53.16 -23.82
CA VAL A 331 -8.49 -54.45 -23.39
C VAL A 331 -8.44 -54.67 -21.87
N LEU A 332 -7.46 -54.08 -21.19
CA LEU A 332 -7.24 -54.26 -19.74
C LEU A 332 -8.35 -53.64 -18.88
N ARG A 333 -9.14 -52.71 -19.40
CA ARG A 333 -10.22 -52.07 -18.64
C ARG A 333 -11.38 -53.02 -18.32
N HIS A 334 -11.63 -54.02 -19.17
CA HIS A 334 -12.66 -55.05 -18.90
C HIS A 334 -12.33 -55.94 -17.70
N VAL A 335 -11.08 -55.91 -17.23
CA VAL A 335 -10.61 -56.65 -16.05
C VAL A 335 -10.86 -55.85 -14.76
N VAL A 336 -10.97 -54.52 -14.84
CA VAL A 336 -11.25 -53.64 -13.70
C VAL A 336 -12.75 -53.41 -13.62
N GLN A 337 -13.45 -54.28 -12.88
CA GLN A 337 -14.86 -54.13 -12.54
C GLN A 337 -14.98 -53.41 -11.20
N ASP A 338 -14.87 -52.09 -11.20
CA ASP A 338 -15.21 -51.29 -10.02
C ASP A 338 -16.16 -50.17 -10.44
N ASP A 339 -17.46 -50.51 -10.52
CA ASP A 339 -18.57 -49.58 -10.74
C ASP A 339 -19.02 -48.96 -9.40
N ALA A 340 -18.08 -48.76 -8.47
CA ALA A 340 -18.34 -48.16 -7.18
C ALA A 340 -18.83 -46.71 -7.37
N TRP A 341 -20.12 -46.52 -7.16
CA TRP A 341 -20.72 -45.22 -6.99
C TRP A 341 -20.65 -44.80 -5.53
N GLU A 342 -20.16 -43.59 -5.28
CA GLU A 342 -20.16 -42.95 -3.98
C GLU A 342 -21.04 -41.70 -4.01
N ASP A 343 -21.79 -41.44 -2.95
CA ASP A 343 -22.56 -40.20 -2.81
C ASP A 343 -21.63 -38.98 -2.89
N SER A 344 -21.81 -38.20 -3.96
CA SER A 344 -21.06 -36.96 -4.23
C SER A 344 -21.12 -35.97 -3.05
N THR A 345 -22.20 -35.98 -2.26
CA THR A 345 -22.33 -35.12 -1.08
C THR A 345 -21.30 -35.49 0.00
N ARG A 346 -21.08 -36.79 0.23
CA ARG A 346 -20.07 -37.29 1.18
C ARG A 346 -18.66 -37.01 0.70
N LEU A 347 -18.41 -37.18 -0.60
CA LEU A 347 -17.15 -36.80 -1.24
C LEU A 347 -16.86 -35.30 -1.04
N GLN A 348 -17.84 -34.45 -1.30
CA GLN A 348 -17.71 -32.99 -1.16
C GLN A 348 -17.48 -32.57 0.30
N GLU A 349 -18.09 -33.23 1.29
CA GLU A 349 -17.83 -32.96 2.70
C GLU A 349 -16.39 -33.29 3.09
N ARG A 350 -15.88 -34.46 2.68
CA ARG A 350 -14.47 -34.83 2.91
C ARG A 350 -13.51 -33.81 2.27
N VAL A 351 -13.83 -33.35 1.06
CA VAL A 351 -13.05 -32.30 0.39
C VAL A 351 -13.11 -30.99 1.16
N ARG A 352 -14.28 -30.60 1.69
CA ARG A 352 -14.45 -29.38 2.48
C ARG A 352 -13.61 -29.42 3.75
N GLU A 353 -13.66 -30.50 4.51
CA GLU A 353 -12.85 -30.69 5.72
C GLU A 353 -11.35 -30.64 5.41
N ARG A 354 -10.94 -31.29 4.32
CA ARG A 354 -9.54 -31.32 3.89
C ARG A 354 -9.02 -29.93 3.54
N ILE A 355 -9.77 -29.19 2.72
CA ILE A 355 -9.41 -27.82 2.35
C ILE A 355 -9.43 -26.90 3.58
N ALA A 356 -10.39 -27.06 4.50
CA ALA A 356 -10.45 -26.27 5.73
C ALA A 356 -9.18 -26.47 6.58
N LYS A 357 -8.75 -27.73 6.78
CA LYS A 357 -7.50 -28.06 7.49
C LYS A 357 -6.27 -27.47 6.78
N GLU A 358 -6.19 -27.57 5.46
CA GLU A 358 -5.09 -26.97 4.70
C GLU A 358 -5.07 -25.44 4.82
N HIS A 359 -6.24 -24.79 4.74
CA HIS A 359 -6.40 -23.35 4.88
C HIS A 359 -5.96 -22.86 6.27
N GLU A 360 -6.28 -23.57 7.35
CA GLU A 360 -5.81 -23.25 8.70
C GLU A 360 -4.28 -23.32 8.82
N LEU A 361 -3.68 -24.41 8.31
CA LEU A 361 -2.22 -24.57 8.30
C LEU A 361 -1.51 -23.52 7.44
N TRP A 362 -2.11 -23.12 6.32
CA TRP A 362 -1.59 -22.03 5.48
C TRP A 362 -1.70 -20.69 6.17
N LYS A 363 -2.83 -20.42 6.84
CA LYS A 363 -3.04 -19.20 7.60
C LYS A 363 -2.02 -19.06 8.72
N LEU A 364 -1.82 -20.09 9.54
CA LEU A 364 -0.82 -20.08 10.61
C LEU A 364 0.61 -19.81 10.09
N ARG A 365 1.00 -20.50 9.00
CA ARG A 365 2.32 -20.30 8.36
C ARG A 365 2.47 -18.92 7.73
N TYR A 366 1.39 -18.34 7.23
CA TYR A 366 1.40 -17.01 6.65
C TYR A 366 1.50 -15.94 7.73
N ASP A 367 0.63 -16.01 8.73
CA ASP A 367 0.50 -15.02 9.81
C ASP A 367 1.77 -14.96 10.67
N THR A 368 2.46 -16.09 10.89
CA THR A 368 3.78 -16.10 11.59
C THR A 368 4.87 -15.31 10.86
N LYS A 369 4.78 -15.19 9.53
CA LYS A 369 5.71 -14.43 8.68
C LYS A 369 5.29 -12.98 8.46
N HIS A 370 4.08 -12.61 8.85
CA HIS A 370 3.51 -11.27 8.67
C HIS A 370 3.38 -10.54 10.01
N SER A 371 3.25 -9.22 9.96
CA SER A 371 2.91 -8.44 11.14
C SER A 371 1.39 -8.33 11.26
N LYS A 372 0.90 -8.07 12.48
CA LYS A 372 -0.52 -7.83 12.70
C LYS A 372 -1.02 -6.73 11.75
N PRO A 373 -2.20 -6.89 11.13
CA PRO A 373 -2.74 -5.88 10.23
C PRO A 373 -2.92 -4.55 10.96
N ILE A 374 -2.52 -3.47 10.31
CA ILE A 374 -2.86 -2.11 10.75
C ILE A 374 -4.35 -1.92 10.49
N VAL A 375 -5.09 -1.54 11.51
CA VAL A 375 -6.54 -1.27 11.41
C VAL A 375 -6.72 0.20 11.08
N TYR A 376 -7.32 0.48 9.92
CA TYR A 376 -7.68 1.83 9.51
C TYR A 376 -9.17 2.08 9.74
N LYS A 377 -9.52 3.32 10.04
CA LYS A 377 -10.90 3.81 10.15
C LYS A 377 -11.27 4.67 8.95
N GLU A 378 -12.56 4.83 8.71
CA GLU A 378 -13.06 5.77 7.71
C GLU A 378 -12.56 7.18 8.03
N GLY A 379 -12.11 7.89 7.00
CA GLY A 379 -11.48 9.21 7.13
C GLY A 379 -9.96 9.18 7.34
N ASP A 380 -9.34 8.04 7.68
CA ASP A 380 -7.89 7.96 7.85
C ASP A 380 -7.14 8.30 6.56
N ILE A 381 -6.07 9.09 6.67
CA ILE A 381 -5.21 9.45 5.54
C ILE A 381 -4.16 8.38 5.29
N VAL A 382 -4.10 7.91 4.05
CA VAL A 382 -3.28 6.79 3.63
C VAL A 382 -2.59 7.04 2.29
N TYR A 383 -1.51 6.31 2.06
CA TYR A 383 -0.79 6.27 0.79
C TYR A 383 -0.75 4.84 0.27
N ILE A 384 -1.00 4.65 -1.02
CA ILE A 384 -1.06 3.31 -1.65
C ILE A 384 0.10 3.08 -2.59
N LYS A 385 0.63 1.86 -2.62
CA LYS A 385 1.71 1.47 -3.53
C LYS A 385 1.21 1.48 -4.98
N ARG A 386 1.94 2.14 -5.90
CA ARG A 386 1.58 2.25 -7.32
C ARG A 386 2.65 1.63 -8.23
N PRO A 387 2.31 1.15 -9.44
CA PRO A 387 3.33 0.79 -10.43
C PRO A 387 3.98 2.07 -10.96
N PRO A 388 5.21 1.98 -11.48
CA PRO A 388 5.72 3.04 -12.32
C PRO A 388 4.79 3.23 -13.51
N LYS A 389 4.55 4.47 -13.90
CA LYS A 389 3.83 4.83 -15.11
C LYS A 389 4.81 4.76 -16.29
N ALA A 390 4.32 4.33 -17.45
CA ALA A 390 5.07 4.46 -18.69
C ALA A 390 5.01 5.93 -19.12
N THR A 391 6.08 6.66 -18.83
CA THR A 391 6.31 8.07 -19.14
C THR A 391 7.75 8.22 -19.62
N ASP A 392 8.12 9.39 -20.12
CA ASP A 392 9.52 9.68 -20.52
C ASP A 392 10.49 9.66 -19.32
N GLU A 393 9.97 9.77 -18.09
CA GLU A 393 10.76 9.61 -16.87
C GLU A 393 11.14 8.15 -16.57
N SER A 394 12.38 7.93 -16.11
CA SER A 394 12.85 6.62 -15.67
C SER A 394 11.95 6.02 -14.58
N PRO A 395 11.48 4.77 -14.72
CA PRO A 395 10.69 4.06 -13.71
C PRO A 395 11.33 4.02 -12.31
N LYS A 396 12.67 4.15 -12.24
CA LYS A 396 13.43 4.13 -10.98
C LYS A 396 13.31 5.44 -10.19
N LEU A 397 13.03 6.55 -10.86
CA LEU A 397 12.96 7.89 -10.26
C LEU A 397 11.52 8.26 -9.85
N GLN A 398 10.53 7.50 -10.31
CA GLN A 398 9.14 7.78 -10.00
C GLN A 398 8.76 7.42 -8.56
N PRO A 399 7.85 8.19 -7.93
CA PRO A 399 7.27 7.84 -6.63
C PRO A 399 6.64 6.44 -6.61
N LYS A 400 6.97 5.66 -5.58
CA LYS A 400 6.49 4.28 -5.40
C LYS A 400 5.10 4.21 -4.80
N TYR A 401 4.65 5.30 -4.17
CA TYR A 401 3.34 5.42 -3.58
C TYR A 401 2.54 6.60 -4.19
N ARG A 402 1.22 6.54 -4.07
CA ARG A 402 0.27 7.60 -4.42
C ARG A 402 -0.46 8.02 -3.15
N GLY A 403 -0.66 9.31 -2.98
CA GLY A 403 -1.50 9.91 -1.95
C GLY A 403 -1.23 11.41 -1.85
N PRO A 404 -1.80 12.09 -0.85
CA PRO A 404 -2.67 11.53 0.18
C PRO A 404 -4.01 11.04 -0.41
N LEU A 405 -4.52 9.92 0.10
CA LEU A 405 -5.87 9.39 -0.11
C LEU A 405 -6.54 9.26 1.26
N PHE A 406 -7.86 9.17 1.32
CA PHE A 406 -8.57 8.84 2.56
C PHE A 406 -9.33 7.52 2.43
N VAL A 407 -9.50 6.83 3.55
CA VAL A 407 -10.29 5.60 3.63
C VAL A 407 -11.78 5.96 3.53
N THR A 408 -12.47 5.44 2.52
CA THR A 408 -13.91 5.65 2.32
C THR A 408 -14.76 4.59 3.01
N GLN A 409 -14.27 3.36 3.07
CA GLN A 409 -14.98 2.24 3.69
C GLN A 409 -14.01 1.14 4.11
N VAL A 410 -14.30 0.50 5.23
CA VAL A 410 -13.58 -0.69 5.70
C VAL A 410 -14.26 -1.93 5.12
N LEU A 411 -13.52 -2.73 4.34
CA LEU A 411 -14.03 -3.96 3.76
C LEU A 411 -13.49 -5.18 4.53
N PRO A 412 -14.15 -6.35 4.40
CA PRO A 412 -13.63 -7.58 4.99
C PRO A 412 -12.23 -7.93 4.45
N ASN A 413 -11.50 -8.76 5.20
CA ASN A 413 -10.23 -9.37 4.79
C ASN A 413 -9.07 -8.39 4.57
N ASP A 414 -8.92 -7.41 5.47
CA ASP A 414 -7.86 -6.39 5.43
C ASP A 414 -7.87 -5.54 4.14
N VAL A 415 -9.02 -5.39 3.50
CA VAL A 415 -9.23 -4.56 2.31
C VAL A 415 -9.92 -3.26 2.69
N TYR A 416 -9.55 -2.17 2.04
CA TYR A 416 -10.11 -0.84 2.28
C TYR A 416 -10.48 -0.19 0.96
N GLY A 417 -11.62 0.49 0.92
CA GLY A 417 -11.93 1.46 -0.12
C GLY A 417 -11.16 2.75 0.17
N VAL A 418 -10.52 3.30 -0.86
CA VAL A 418 -9.75 4.55 -0.75
C VAL A 418 -10.10 5.49 -1.89
N SER A 419 -10.14 6.79 -1.60
CA SER A 419 -10.43 7.84 -2.58
C SER A 419 -9.48 9.03 -2.45
N ALA A 420 -9.28 9.75 -3.55
CA ALA A 420 -8.55 11.02 -3.54
C ALA A 420 -9.36 12.10 -2.81
N LEU A 421 -8.65 12.97 -2.08
CA LEU A 421 -9.27 14.08 -1.32
C LEU A 421 -9.98 15.09 -2.23
N ARG A 422 -9.55 15.20 -3.48
CA ARG A 422 -10.14 16.09 -4.49
C ARG A 422 -10.32 15.34 -5.80
N ALA A 423 -11.33 15.76 -6.58
CA ALA A 423 -11.46 15.34 -7.96
C ALA A 423 -10.43 16.07 -8.82
N GLU A 424 -9.75 15.34 -9.70
CA GLU A 424 -8.92 15.92 -10.77
C GLU A 424 -9.73 15.79 -12.07
N GLU A 425 -9.90 16.87 -12.82
CA GLU A 425 -10.58 16.85 -14.13
C GLU A 425 -12.01 16.24 -14.07
N GLY A 426 -12.75 16.49 -12.99
CA GLY A 426 -14.10 15.96 -12.78
C GLY A 426 -14.17 14.45 -12.47
N ARG A 427 -13.03 13.75 -12.39
CA ARG A 427 -12.97 12.34 -11.98
C ARG A 427 -12.28 12.20 -10.63
N GLN A 428 -13.00 11.64 -9.66
CA GLN A 428 -12.43 11.29 -8.37
C GLN A 428 -11.81 9.90 -8.45
N TYR A 429 -10.50 9.81 -8.22
CA TYR A 429 -9.83 8.51 -8.17
C TYR A 429 -10.31 7.73 -6.94
N ALA A 430 -10.91 6.56 -7.18
CA ALA A 430 -11.30 5.63 -6.14
C ALA A 430 -10.84 4.21 -6.51
N THR A 431 -10.42 3.44 -5.50
CA THR A 431 -10.03 2.04 -5.68
C THR A 431 -10.19 1.27 -4.37
N THR A 432 -10.01 -0.05 -4.42
CA THR A 432 -9.88 -0.87 -3.20
C THR A 432 -8.50 -1.50 -3.14
N VAL A 433 -7.91 -1.46 -1.96
CA VAL A 433 -6.52 -1.84 -1.73
C VAL A 433 -6.44 -2.61 -0.42
N HIS A 434 -5.57 -3.60 -0.35
CA HIS A 434 -5.31 -4.33 0.89
C HIS A 434 -4.25 -3.63 1.75
N VAL A 435 -4.32 -3.84 3.06
CA VAL A 435 -3.48 -3.20 4.09
C VAL A 435 -1.97 -3.26 3.78
N SER A 436 -1.49 -4.37 3.21
CA SER A 436 -0.07 -4.58 2.87
C SER A 436 0.48 -3.61 1.81
N GLN A 437 -0.40 -2.97 1.05
CA GLN A 437 -0.04 -1.98 0.04
C GLN A 437 -0.27 -0.55 0.50
N MET A 438 -0.78 -0.38 1.72
CA MET A 438 -1.10 0.90 2.31
C MET A 438 0.00 1.34 3.27
N LYS A 439 0.12 2.65 3.45
CA LYS A 439 0.87 3.29 4.52
C LYS A 439 -0.02 4.31 5.18
N SER A 440 -0.02 4.31 6.50
CA SER A 440 -0.61 5.39 7.27
C SER A 440 0.16 6.69 7.08
N TYR A 441 -0.60 7.79 7.07
CA TYR A 441 -0.08 9.09 7.44
C TYR A 441 -0.45 9.35 8.89
N HIS A 442 0.50 9.16 9.81
CA HIS A 442 0.30 9.49 11.22
C HIS A 442 0.94 10.84 11.51
N LEU A 443 0.12 11.83 11.83
CA LEU A 443 0.56 12.92 12.68
C LEU A 443 0.67 12.34 14.10
N PRO A 444 1.79 12.44 14.81
CA PRO A 444 1.83 12.02 16.20
C PRO A 444 0.75 12.76 16.97
N ASP A 445 -0.03 12.02 17.76
CA ASP A 445 -0.91 12.62 18.75
C ASP A 445 -0.06 13.57 19.61
N SER A 446 -0.60 14.77 19.81
CA SER A 446 0.03 15.81 20.62
C SER A 446 -0.05 15.42 22.10
N ASP A 447 0.86 14.54 22.52
CA ASP A 447 1.16 14.25 23.93
C ASP A 447 2.30 15.12 24.48
#